data_AF-R5KPU7-F1
#
_entry.id   AF-R5KPU7-F1
#
_cell.length_a   1.000
_cell.length_b   1.000
_cell.length_c   1.000
_cell.angle_alpha   90.00
_cell.angle_beta   90.00
_cell.angle_gamma   90.00
#
_symmetry.space_group_name_H-M   'P 1'
#
loop_
_entity.id
_entity.type
_entity.pdbx_description
1 polymer ?
#
loop_
_entity_poly.entity_id
_entity_poly.type
_entity_poly.pdbx_seq_one_letter_code
_entity_poly.pdbx_strand_id
1 'polypeptide(L)'
;MENNKIQLNLSALPGEYARLFIKDPLFMFLCPVKANRADFIIKYFQYYLEKWDSRGELIKTSSKNIAATLTDPNAFPYKFPGKHGFSLKMNKYSHNILNHMEVVQNIIDIVVPEQLSKRLLTIYSAPEVPESEIERIIQESKKKAKEENFVLVYETFSKRFIETFEKAGFETGYSRQFLNTQFFQTVMTYNI
;
A
#
# COMPACT_ATOMS: atom_id res chain seq x y z
N MET A 1 15.67 19.48 -22.11
CA MET A 1 16.14 19.32 -20.72
C MET A 1 15.94 17.86 -20.36
N GLU A 2 17.03 17.11 -20.28
CA GLU A 2 17.00 15.69 -19.92
C GLU A 2 16.47 15.54 -18.49
N ASN A 3 15.36 14.81 -18.34
CA ASN A 3 14.84 14.40 -17.06
C ASN A 3 15.88 13.51 -16.39
N ASN A 4 16.66 14.07 -15.46
CA ASN A 4 17.40 13.31 -14.44
C ASN A 4 16.38 12.52 -13.62
N LYS A 5 15.96 11.35 -14.13
CA LYS A 5 15.22 10.35 -13.36
C LYS A 5 16.15 9.93 -12.24
N ILE A 6 15.90 10.44 -11.03
CA ILE A 6 16.53 9.95 -9.81
C ILE A 6 16.28 8.44 -9.80
N GLN A 7 17.32 7.66 -10.08
CA GLN A 7 17.25 6.22 -10.07
C GLN A 7 17.29 5.80 -8.60
N LEU A 8 16.10 5.63 -8.01
CA LEU A 8 15.95 5.10 -6.67
C LEU A 8 16.64 3.74 -6.61
N ASN A 9 17.67 3.63 -5.77
CA ASN A 9 18.32 2.36 -5.54
C ASN A 9 17.40 1.47 -4.69
N LEU A 10 16.55 0.70 -5.36
CA LEU A 10 15.52 -0.13 -4.74
C LEU A 10 16.09 -1.12 -3.72
N SER A 11 17.34 -1.58 -3.88
CA SER A 11 17.95 -2.53 -2.95
C SER A 11 18.30 -1.90 -1.60
N ALA A 12 18.44 -0.58 -1.52
CA ALA A 12 18.75 0.14 -0.28
C ALA A 12 17.50 0.57 0.51
N LEU A 13 16.36 0.71 -0.16
CA LEU A 13 15.11 1.19 0.44
C LEU A 13 14.56 0.34 1.60
N PRO A 14 14.61 -1.01 1.58
CA PRO A 14 14.02 -1.80 2.66
C PRO A 14 14.55 -1.44 4.06
N GLY A 15 15.86 -1.16 4.17
CA GLY A 15 16.47 -0.76 5.44
C GLY A 15 16.04 0.63 5.92
N GLU A 16 15.80 1.56 4.99
CA GLU A 16 15.31 2.90 5.29
C GLU A 16 13.83 2.86 5.68
N TYR A 17 13.00 2.17 4.89
CA TYR A 17 11.58 1.97 5.14
C TYR A 17 11.31 1.26 6.47
N ALA A 18 12.17 0.33 6.89
CA ALA A 18 12.05 -0.29 8.20
C ALA A 18 12.18 0.70 9.37
N ARG A 19 12.93 1.78 9.20
CA ARG A 19 13.04 2.85 10.22
C ARG A 19 11.84 3.79 10.13
N LEU A 20 11.47 4.19 8.92
CA LEU A 20 10.46 5.20 8.65
C LEU A 20 9.03 4.70 8.93
N PHE A 21 8.72 3.48 8.52
CA PHE A 21 7.36 2.90 8.58
C PHE A 21 7.15 2.00 9.80
N ILE A 22 8.06 2.00 10.78
CA ILE A 22 7.94 1.17 11.98
C ILE A 22 6.69 1.50 12.83
N LYS A 23 6.13 2.71 12.67
CA LYS A 23 4.91 3.15 13.34
C LYS A 23 3.70 3.20 12.39
N ASP A 24 3.87 2.75 11.15
CA ASP A 24 2.75 2.67 10.21
C ASP A 24 1.71 1.67 10.76
N PRO A 25 0.43 2.04 10.87
CA PRO A 25 -0.62 1.17 11.39
C PRO A 25 -0.71 -0.17 10.68
N LEU A 26 -0.46 -0.23 9.37
CA LEU A 26 -0.43 -1.49 8.63
C LEU A 26 0.68 -2.41 9.16
N PHE A 27 1.90 -1.90 9.37
CA PHE A 27 2.98 -2.72 9.94
C PHE A 27 2.82 -3.02 11.42
N MET A 28 2.11 -2.18 12.17
CA MET A 28 1.71 -2.51 13.54
C MET A 28 0.70 -3.65 13.59
N PHE A 29 -0.20 -3.74 12.61
CA PHE A 29 -1.09 -4.88 12.43
C PHE A 29 -0.32 -6.12 11.95
N LEU A 30 0.42 -6.02 10.85
CA LEU A 30 1.13 -7.14 10.23
C LEU A 30 2.14 -7.76 11.19
N CYS A 31 2.94 -6.95 11.90
CA CYS A 31 3.89 -7.40 12.91
C CYS A 31 3.67 -6.63 14.24
N PRO A 32 2.81 -7.16 15.14
CA PRO A 32 2.44 -6.47 16.37
C PRO A 32 3.61 -6.35 17.36
N VAL A 33 4.55 -7.30 17.34
CA VAL A 33 5.72 -7.28 18.22
C VAL A 33 6.73 -6.25 17.73
N LYS A 34 6.83 -5.11 18.43
CA LYS A 34 7.69 -3.98 18.09
C LYS A 34 9.15 -4.38 17.83
N ALA A 35 9.72 -5.27 18.64
CA ALA A 35 11.11 -5.72 18.51
C ALA A 35 11.40 -6.44 17.18
N ASN A 36 10.39 -7.09 16.58
CA ASN A 36 10.53 -7.85 15.33
C ASN A 36 10.16 -7.04 14.09
N ARG A 37 9.52 -5.88 14.26
CA ARG A 37 8.86 -5.15 13.18
C ARG A 37 9.83 -4.60 12.14
N ALA A 38 11.00 -4.11 12.58
CA ALA A 38 12.01 -3.59 11.65
C ALA A 38 12.50 -4.70 10.69
N ASP A 39 12.88 -5.87 11.22
CA ASP A 39 13.27 -7.03 10.42
C ASP A 39 12.14 -7.51 9.50
N PHE A 40 10.90 -7.54 10.00
CA PHE A 40 9.73 -7.87 9.20
C PHE A 40 9.55 -6.89 8.02
N ILE A 41 9.64 -5.59 8.26
CA ILE A 41 9.50 -4.56 7.21
C ILE A 41 10.61 -4.71 6.14
N ILE A 42 11.85 -4.99 6.55
CA ILE A 42 12.95 -5.25 5.61
C ILE A 42 12.58 -6.42 4.69
N LYS A 43 12.17 -7.56 5.26
CA LYS A 43 11.80 -8.77 4.49
C LYS A 43 10.61 -8.51 3.59
N TYR A 44 9.62 -7.75 4.07
CA TYR A 44 8.44 -7.34 3.31
C TYR A 44 8.84 -6.55 2.06
N PHE A 45 9.59 -5.46 2.21
CA PHE A 45 9.97 -4.63 1.07
C PHE A 45 11.02 -5.30 0.16
N GLN A 46 11.93 -6.13 0.69
CA GLN A 46 12.82 -6.95 -0.14
C GLN A 46 12.04 -7.90 -1.05
N TYR A 47 10.91 -8.42 -0.58
CA TYR A 47 10.07 -9.29 -1.39
C TYR A 47 9.24 -8.54 -2.42
N TYR A 48 8.67 -7.39 -2.03
CA TYR A 48 7.66 -6.70 -2.83
C TYR A 48 8.21 -5.61 -3.77
N LEU A 49 9.26 -4.87 -3.40
CA LEU A 49 9.68 -3.69 -4.18
C LEU A 49 10.06 -3.99 -5.63
N GLU A 50 10.92 -5.00 -5.84
CA GLU A 50 11.32 -5.38 -7.20
C GLU A 50 10.13 -5.88 -8.03
N LYS A 51 9.17 -6.57 -7.39
CA LYS A 51 7.96 -7.06 -8.05
C LYS A 51 7.07 -5.89 -8.47
N TRP A 52 6.82 -4.95 -7.57
CA TRP A 52 6.00 -3.78 -7.85
C TRP A 52 6.63 -2.89 -8.93
N ASP A 53 7.95 -2.67 -8.90
CA ASP A 53 8.62 -1.89 -9.94
C ASP A 53 8.58 -2.61 -11.31
N SER A 54 8.85 -3.92 -11.35
CA SER A 54 8.80 -4.71 -12.60
C SER A 54 7.42 -4.77 -13.24
N ARG A 55 6.36 -4.65 -12.44
CA ARG A 55 4.96 -4.66 -12.90
C ARG A 55 4.40 -3.25 -13.14
N GLY A 56 5.18 -2.20 -12.88
CA GLY A 56 4.71 -0.82 -12.96
C GLY A 56 3.65 -0.46 -11.90
N GLU A 57 3.60 -1.20 -10.79
CA GLU A 57 2.71 -0.99 -9.66
C GLU A 57 3.30 0.01 -8.66
N LEU A 58 4.63 0.18 -8.62
CA LEU A 58 5.28 1.14 -7.72
C LEU A 58 5.14 2.58 -8.24
N ILE A 59 4.57 3.48 -7.42
CA ILE A 59 4.52 4.92 -7.69
C ILE A 59 5.87 5.53 -7.29
N LYS A 60 6.58 6.12 -8.25
CA LYS A 60 7.92 6.69 -8.04
C LYS A 60 7.84 8.08 -7.44
N THR A 61 8.05 8.16 -6.13
CA THR A 61 8.17 9.42 -5.40
C THR A 61 9.63 9.88 -5.36
N SER A 62 9.87 11.19 -5.21
CA SER A 62 11.22 11.72 -4.99
C SER A 62 11.68 11.62 -3.53
N SER A 63 10.81 11.13 -2.65
CA SER A 63 10.95 11.13 -1.20
C SER A 63 11.01 9.70 -0.67
N LYS A 64 11.93 9.46 0.26
CA LYS A 64 12.06 8.18 0.96
C LYS A 64 11.05 8.05 2.10
N ASN A 65 10.39 9.14 2.49
CA ASN A 65 9.44 9.17 3.60
C ASN A 65 8.06 8.61 3.23
N ILE A 66 7.90 8.20 1.98
CA ILE A 66 6.66 7.66 1.46
C ILE A 66 6.96 6.60 0.41
N ALA A 67 6.15 5.55 0.39
CA ALA A 67 6.06 4.60 -0.70
C ALA A 67 4.59 4.42 -1.03
N ALA A 68 4.27 4.28 -2.32
CA ALA A 68 2.91 4.02 -2.74
C ALA A 68 2.87 3.02 -3.89
N THR A 69 1.83 2.19 -3.90
CA THR A 69 1.66 1.13 -4.89
C THR A 69 0.24 1.13 -5.41
N LEU A 70 0.07 0.89 -6.71
CA LEU A 70 -1.18 0.59 -7.38
C LEU A 70 -1.20 -0.86 -7.83
N THR A 71 -1.78 -1.73 -7.03
CA THR A 71 -1.81 -3.18 -7.29
C THR A 71 -3.16 -3.65 -7.76
N ASP A 72 -3.20 -4.75 -8.51
CA ASP A 72 -4.43 -5.47 -8.78
C ASP A 72 -4.84 -6.28 -7.53
N PRO A 73 -6.00 -5.99 -6.89
CA PRO A 73 -6.43 -6.72 -5.70
C PRO A 73 -6.70 -8.21 -5.97
N ASN A 74 -6.92 -8.60 -7.23
CA ASN A 74 -7.19 -9.99 -7.63
C ASN A 74 -5.93 -10.76 -8.05
N ALA A 75 -4.80 -10.07 -8.29
CA ALA A 75 -3.56 -10.71 -8.76
C ALA A 75 -2.69 -11.26 -7.62
N PHE A 76 -3.28 -11.51 -6.45
CA PHE A 76 -2.54 -11.92 -5.27
C PHE A 76 -2.31 -13.44 -5.20
N PRO A 77 -1.05 -13.92 -5.19
CA PRO A 77 -0.77 -15.31 -4.88
C PRO A 77 -0.87 -15.54 -3.37
N TYR A 78 -1.66 -16.52 -2.92
CA TYR A 78 -1.75 -16.97 -1.51
C TYR A 78 -0.45 -17.64 -0.98
N LYS A 79 0.70 -17.32 -1.56
CA LYS A 79 2.04 -17.84 -1.26
C LYS A 79 3.09 -16.78 -1.62
N PHE A 80 4.30 -16.96 -1.09
CA PHE A 80 5.45 -16.09 -1.40
C PHE A 80 6.47 -16.79 -2.32
N PRO A 81 6.29 -16.81 -3.66
CA PRO A 81 7.26 -17.40 -4.58
C PRO A 81 8.47 -16.47 -4.86
N GLY A 82 9.63 -17.07 -5.16
CA GLY A 82 10.82 -16.38 -5.67
C GLY A 82 11.93 -16.14 -4.63
N LYS A 83 12.98 -15.44 -5.07
CA LYS A 83 14.28 -15.26 -4.38
C LYS A 83 14.16 -14.78 -2.92
N HIS A 84 13.21 -13.88 -2.63
CA HIS A 84 12.96 -13.34 -1.29
C HIS A 84 11.71 -13.92 -0.62
N GLY A 85 11.03 -14.87 -1.25
CA GLY A 85 9.79 -15.43 -0.75
C GLY A 85 9.97 -16.37 0.45
N PHE A 86 11.12 -17.04 0.54
CA PHE A 86 11.42 -17.95 1.64
C PHE A 86 11.51 -17.23 3.00
N SER A 87 12.09 -16.03 3.04
CA SER A 87 12.22 -15.26 4.29
C SER A 87 10.87 -14.83 4.85
N LEU A 88 9.91 -14.48 3.99
CA LEU A 88 8.53 -14.26 4.39
C LEU A 88 7.84 -15.58 4.75
N LYS A 89 7.97 -16.63 3.95
CA LYS A 89 7.34 -17.93 4.24
C LYS A 89 7.70 -18.48 5.63
N MET A 90 8.95 -18.28 6.07
CA MET A 90 9.42 -18.73 7.39
C MET A 90 9.08 -17.76 8.53
N ASN A 91 8.62 -16.55 8.23
CA ASN A 91 8.25 -15.58 9.24
C ASN A 91 6.82 -15.85 9.74
N LYS A 92 6.68 -16.03 11.05
CA LYS A 92 5.39 -16.33 11.71
C LYS A 92 4.30 -15.28 11.49
N TYR A 93 4.68 -14.05 11.15
CA TYR A 93 3.74 -12.94 10.92
C TYR A 93 3.23 -12.87 9.47
N SER A 94 3.79 -13.64 8.54
CA SER A 94 3.44 -13.52 7.12
C SER A 94 2.01 -13.94 6.80
N HIS A 95 1.38 -14.75 7.65
CA HIS A 95 -0.05 -15.05 7.53
C HIS A 95 -0.92 -13.80 7.68
N ASN A 96 -0.48 -12.79 8.46
CA ASN A 96 -1.20 -11.53 8.58
C ASN A 96 -1.22 -10.74 7.27
N ILE A 97 -0.19 -10.89 6.42
CA ILE A 97 -0.19 -10.30 5.06
C ILE A 97 -1.29 -10.96 4.23
N LEU A 98 -1.34 -12.30 4.22
CA LEU A 98 -2.33 -13.04 3.43
C LEU A 98 -3.76 -12.69 3.88
N ASN A 99 -4.00 -12.68 5.19
CA ASN A 99 -5.31 -12.35 5.76
C ASN A 99 -5.71 -10.91 5.48
N HIS A 100 -4.78 -9.95 5.58
CA HIS A 100 -5.06 -8.56 5.22
C HIS A 100 -5.48 -8.45 3.77
N MET A 101 -4.72 -9.05 2.85
CA MET A 101 -5.00 -8.97 1.41
C MET A 101 -6.31 -9.64 1.05
N GLU A 102 -6.64 -10.79 1.66
CA GLU A 102 -7.92 -11.47 1.48
C GLU A 102 -9.11 -10.62 1.99
N VAL A 103 -8.98 -10.03 3.18
CA VAL A 103 -10.03 -9.14 3.73
C VAL A 103 -10.21 -7.91 2.85
N VAL A 104 -9.12 -7.29 2.40
CA VAL A 104 -9.18 -6.13 1.49
C VAL A 104 -9.85 -6.50 0.17
N GLN A 105 -9.47 -7.62 -0.43
CA GLN A 105 -10.09 -8.10 -1.67
C GLN A 105 -11.60 -8.26 -1.50
N ASN A 106 -12.03 -8.95 -0.43
CA ASN A 106 -13.46 -9.15 -0.15
C ASN A 106 -14.22 -7.82 0.03
N ILE A 107 -13.62 -6.84 0.73
CA ILE A 107 -14.24 -5.51 0.86
C ILE A 107 -14.37 -4.83 -0.51
N ILE A 108 -13.31 -4.89 -1.32
CA ILE A 108 -13.28 -4.27 -2.65
C ILE A 108 -14.32 -4.91 -3.57
N ASP A 109 -14.53 -6.22 -3.49
CA ASP A 109 -15.55 -6.93 -4.28
C ASP A 109 -16.98 -6.59 -3.85
N ILE A 110 -17.17 -6.10 -2.62
CA ILE A 110 -18.45 -5.59 -2.14
C ILE A 110 -18.68 -4.14 -2.62
N VAL A 111 -17.65 -3.29 -2.54
CA VAL A 111 -17.80 -1.84 -2.78
C VAL A 111 -17.61 -1.42 -4.23
N VAL A 112 -16.93 -2.23 -5.06
CA VAL A 112 -16.72 -1.96 -6.48
C VAL A 112 -17.42 -3.01 -7.33
N PRO A 113 -18.28 -2.62 -8.28
CA PRO A 113 -18.93 -3.55 -9.21
C PRO A 113 -17.93 -4.48 -9.90
N GLU A 114 -18.27 -5.77 -10.00
CA GLU A 114 -17.41 -6.81 -10.56
C GLU A 114 -17.02 -6.53 -12.02
N GLN A 115 -17.86 -5.82 -12.78
CA GLN A 115 -17.61 -5.51 -14.19
C GLN A 115 -16.54 -4.43 -14.40
N LEU A 116 -16.18 -3.68 -13.35
CA LEU A 116 -15.21 -2.60 -13.45
C LEU A 116 -13.80 -3.09 -13.11
N SER A 117 -12.84 -2.70 -13.95
CA SER A 117 -11.43 -2.83 -13.62
C SER A 117 -11.13 -1.99 -12.37
N LYS A 118 -10.28 -2.49 -11.48
CA LYS A 118 -9.95 -1.83 -10.22
C LYS A 118 -8.48 -1.99 -9.85
N ARG A 119 -7.95 -0.96 -9.18
CA ARG A 119 -6.59 -0.94 -8.64
C ARG A 119 -6.62 -0.40 -7.22
N LEU A 120 -5.91 -1.10 -6.35
CA LEU A 120 -5.73 -0.74 -4.95
C LEU A 120 -4.48 0.13 -4.79
N LEU A 121 -4.69 1.35 -4.33
CA LEU A 121 -3.69 2.26 -3.82
C LEU A 121 -3.42 1.96 -2.34
N THR A 122 -2.19 1.57 -2.05
CA THR A 122 -1.67 1.48 -0.67
C THR A 122 -0.56 2.50 -0.51
N ILE A 123 -0.62 3.30 0.57
CA ILE A 123 0.38 4.30 0.90
C ILE A 123 1.03 3.94 2.24
N TYR A 124 2.36 3.78 2.22
CA TYR A 124 3.20 3.63 3.41
C TYR A 124 3.87 4.97 3.69
N SER A 125 3.74 5.50 4.90
CA SER A 125 4.23 6.86 5.18
C SER A 125 4.90 6.99 6.54
N ALA A 126 5.94 7.84 6.58
CA ALA A 126 6.50 8.31 7.83
C ALA A 126 5.51 9.28 8.52
N PRO A 127 5.51 9.38 9.87
CA PRO A 127 4.61 10.27 10.61
C PRO A 127 4.66 11.74 10.19
N GLU A 128 5.80 12.21 9.66
CA GLU A 128 6.02 13.62 9.32
C GLU A 128 5.92 13.91 7.81
N VAL A 129 5.37 12.98 7.00
CA VAL A 129 5.21 13.25 5.56
C VAL A 129 4.28 14.46 5.33
N PRO A 130 4.65 15.43 4.49
CA PRO A 130 3.79 16.57 4.19
C PRO A 130 2.59 16.15 3.35
N GLU A 131 1.46 16.83 3.54
CA GLU A 131 0.23 16.56 2.80
C GLU A 131 0.40 16.75 1.27
N SER A 132 1.26 17.67 0.85
CA SER A 132 1.58 17.90 -0.57
C SER A 132 2.18 16.68 -1.29
N GLU A 133 2.90 15.81 -0.57
CA GLU A 133 3.39 14.54 -1.14
C GLU A 133 2.23 13.55 -1.37
N ILE A 134 1.25 13.53 -0.46
CA ILE A 134 0.04 12.71 -0.58
C ILE A 134 -0.82 13.20 -1.74
N GLU A 135 -1.05 14.51 -1.83
CA GLU A 135 -1.79 15.13 -2.94
C GLU A 135 -1.18 14.77 -4.29
N ARG A 136 0.17 14.81 -4.41
CA ARG A 136 0.86 14.42 -5.63
C ARG A 136 0.59 12.95 -5.99
N ILE A 137 0.67 12.03 -5.02
CA ILE A 137 0.35 10.60 -5.25
C ILE A 137 -1.09 10.43 -5.67
N ILE A 138 -2.03 11.16 -5.06
CA ILE A 138 -3.44 11.15 -5.43
C ILE A 138 -3.59 11.60 -6.89
N GLN A 139 -2.99 12.72 -7.29
CA GLN A 139 -3.09 13.21 -8.67
C GLN A 139 -2.47 12.24 -9.69
N GLU A 140 -1.30 11.70 -9.40
CA GLU A 140 -0.66 10.67 -10.25
C GLU A 140 -1.55 9.43 -10.39
N SER A 141 -2.15 8.97 -9.30
CA SER A 141 -3.04 7.80 -9.29
C SER A 141 -4.34 8.06 -10.05
N LYS A 142 -4.96 9.23 -9.86
CA LYS A 142 -6.18 9.64 -10.58
C LYS A 142 -5.93 9.76 -12.07
N LYS A 143 -4.79 10.32 -12.47
CA LYS A 143 -4.37 10.40 -13.87
C LYS A 143 -4.27 9.01 -14.47
N LYS A 144 -3.56 8.08 -13.80
CA LYS A 144 -3.43 6.70 -14.26
C LYS A 144 -4.78 5.97 -14.34
N ALA A 145 -5.64 6.17 -13.35
CA ALA A 145 -7.01 5.62 -13.32
C ALA A 145 -7.84 6.05 -14.52
N LYS A 146 -7.72 7.32 -14.92
CA LYS A 146 -8.39 7.86 -16.11
C LYS A 146 -7.80 7.32 -17.41
N GLU A 147 -6.48 7.24 -17.51
CA GLU A 147 -5.77 6.77 -18.71
C GLU A 147 -5.98 5.27 -18.97
N GLU A 148 -6.00 4.46 -17.91
CA GLU A 148 -6.14 3.00 -18.00
C GLU A 148 -7.57 2.50 -17.71
N ASN A 149 -8.51 3.43 -17.48
CA ASN A 149 -9.94 3.18 -17.24
C ASN A 149 -10.21 2.14 -16.14
N PHE A 150 -9.80 2.47 -14.91
CA PHE A 150 -10.09 1.66 -13.71
C PHE A 150 -10.64 2.50 -12.56
N VAL A 151 -11.40 1.84 -11.67
CA VAL A 151 -11.81 2.37 -10.37
C VAL A 151 -10.60 2.39 -9.45
N LEU A 152 -10.28 3.58 -8.94
CA LEU A 152 -9.18 3.76 -8.01
C LEU A 152 -9.68 3.55 -6.58
N VAL A 153 -9.12 2.56 -5.90
CA VAL A 153 -9.47 2.24 -4.52
C VAL A 153 -8.32 2.64 -3.61
N TYR A 154 -8.59 3.27 -2.49
CA TYR A 154 -7.60 3.56 -1.45
C TYR A 154 -7.96 2.81 -0.17
N GLU A 155 -7.01 2.07 0.39
CA GLU A 155 -7.17 1.40 1.69
C GLU A 155 -6.20 1.96 2.71
N THR A 156 -6.68 2.10 3.94
CA THR A 156 -5.85 2.54 5.06
C THR A 156 -6.35 2.03 6.40
N PHE A 157 -5.41 1.86 7.32
CA PHE A 157 -5.66 1.63 8.75
C PHE A 157 -5.60 2.92 9.59
N SER A 158 -5.44 4.06 8.94
CA SER A 158 -5.20 5.36 9.55
C SER A 158 -6.24 6.37 9.10
N LYS A 159 -6.69 7.22 10.03
CA LYS A 159 -7.56 8.36 9.70
C LYS A 159 -6.81 9.54 9.09
N ARG A 160 -5.47 9.50 9.08
CA ARG A 160 -4.61 10.66 8.83
C ARG A 160 -4.87 11.36 7.48
N PHE A 161 -5.13 10.60 6.43
CA PHE A 161 -5.29 11.15 5.07
C PHE A 161 -6.72 11.08 4.54
N ILE A 162 -7.69 10.66 5.36
CA ILE A 162 -9.07 10.49 4.90
C ILE A 162 -9.63 11.81 4.36
N GLU A 163 -9.48 12.91 5.10
CA GLU A 163 -9.96 14.23 4.66
C GLU A 163 -9.29 14.70 3.35
N THR A 164 -7.99 14.43 3.17
CA THR A 164 -7.25 14.74 1.94
C THR A 164 -7.82 13.97 0.74
N PHE A 165 -8.16 12.69 0.93
CA PHE A 165 -8.78 11.86 -0.11
C PHE A 165 -10.23 12.29 -0.40
N GLU A 166 -11.02 12.63 0.61
CA GLU A 166 -12.38 13.16 0.46
C GLU A 166 -12.38 14.46 -0.36
N LYS A 167 -11.50 15.41 -0.02
CA LYS A 167 -11.30 16.65 -0.81
C LYS A 167 -10.89 16.39 -2.26
N ALA A 168 -10.21 15.26 -2.52
CA ALA A 168 -9.84 14.84 -3.85
C ALA A 168 -10.95 14.09 -4.62
N GLY A 169 -12.14 13.95 -4.01
CA GLY A 169 -13.33 13.34 -4.60
C GLY A 169 -13.45 11.84 -4.37
N PHE A 170 -12.73 11.27 -3.41
CA PHE A 170 -12.96 9.89 -2.99
C PHE A 170 -14.15 9.81 -2.04
N GLU A 171 -14.90 8.73 -2.14
CA GLU A 171 -16.01 8.42 -1.25
C GLU A 171 -15.69 7.21 -0.38
N THR A 172 -16.12 7.24 0.88
CA THR A 172 -15.92 6.10 1.79
C THR A 172 -16.95 5.00 1.47
N GLY A 173 -16.51 3.89 0.88
CA GLY A 173 -17.34 2.72 0.62
C GLY A 173 -17.41 1.76 1.82
N TYR A 174 -16.38 1.73 2.66
CA TYR A 174 -16.34 0.87 3.85
C TYR A 174 -15.49 1.49 4.95
N SER A 175 -15.96 1.45 6.20
CA SER A 175 -15.17 1.84 7.36
C SER A 175 -15.62 1.08 8.61
N ARG A 176 -14.76 0.20 9.13
CA ARG A 176 -15.03 -0.58 10.34
C ARG A 176 -13.76 -0.85 11.13
N GLN A 177 -13.93 -1.16 12.41
CA GLN A 177 -12.86 -1.70 13.24
C GLN A 177 -12.37 -3.03 12.62
N PHE A 178 -11.06 -3.16 12.43
CA PHE A 178 -10.49 -4.33 11.77
C PHE A 178 -10.26 -5.45 12.78
N LEU A 179 -10.94 -6.59 12.63
CA LEU A 179 -10.73 -7.82 13.41
C LEU A 179 -10.57 -7.60 14.94
N ASN A 180 -11.39 -6.72 15.53
CA ASN A 180 -11.31 -6.32 16.95
C ASN A 180 -9.98 -5.68 17.40
N THR A 181 -9.15 -5.23 16.46
CA THR A 181 -7.95 -4.43 16.75
C THR A 181 -8.33 -2.97 17.03
N GLN A 182 -7.40 -2.17 17.55
CA GLN A 182 -7.60 -0.72 17.72
C GLN A 182 -7.63 0.04 16.38
N PHE A 183 -7.32 -0.61 15.26
CA PHE A 183 -7.24 0.03 13.96
C PHE A 183 -8.61 0.05 13.27
N PHE A 184 -8.90 1.15 12.59
CA PHE A 184 -10.04 1.27 11.69
C PHE A 184 -9.55 1.05 10.27
N GLN A 185 -10.07 0.02 9.60
CA GLN A 185 -9.83 -0.15 8.19
C GLN A 185 -10.89 0.65 7.43
N THR A 186 -10.41 1.55 6.59
CA THR A 186 -11.24 2.37 5.72
C THR A 186 -10.84 2.10 4.28
N VAL A 187 -11.85 1.85 3.44
CA VAL A 187 -11.70 1.70 1.99
C VAL A 187 -12.51 2.80 1.33
N MET A 188 -11.84 3.57 0.48
CA MET A 188 -12.39 4.68 -0.26
C MET A 188 -12.27 4.42 -1.76
N THR A 189 -13.18 4.96 -2.56
CA THR A 189 -13.25 4.72 -3.99
C THR A 189 -13.35 6.02 -4.76
N TYR A 190 -12.74 6.06 -5.94
CA TYR A 190 -12.79 7.17 -6.88
C TYR A 190 -13.10 6.65 -8.29
N ASN A 191 -13.91 7.39 -9.04
CA ASN A 191 -14.45 7.04 -10.37
C ASN A 191 -15.31 5.77 -10.38
N ILE A 192 -16.24 5.65 -9.42
CA ILE A 192 -17.37 4.72 -9.52
C ILE A 192 -18.52 5.41 -10.25
#